data_AF-A0A2C6AT19-F1
#
_entry.id   AF-A0A2C6AT19-F1
#
_cell.length_a   1.000
_cell.length_b   1.000
_cell.length_c   1.000
_cell.angle_alpha   90.00
_cell.angle_beta   90.00
_cell.angle_gamma   90.00
#
_symmetry.space_group_name_H-M   'P 1'
#
loop_
_entity.id
_entity.type
_entity.pdbx_description
1 polymer ?
#
loop_
_entity_poly.entity_id
_entity_poly.type
_entity_poly.pdbx_seq_one_letter_code
_entity_poly.pdbx_strand_id
1 'polypeptide(L)'
;MKKILFSLLTIFILIVMVACGKKEAPTEDANAQQQGTTTEATQNYHIGIVTTSVSQSEDNFRGAEAVAKKYGLSNEGGKITVVTIPDNFMQEQETTISQMVSLADDPKMKAIVVAEGVPGTYPAFKAIREKRPDILLFVNNNHEDPVQVSKVADVVLNSDSIARGYLIVKTAKDLGATKFMHISFPRHLSYETISRRRAIMEQTAKDLGMEYIEMSAPDPLSDVGVPGAQQFILEQVPNWIKKYGKDIAFFATNDAQTEPLLKQIAAYGGIFIEADLPSPTMGYPGALGIEFTDDEKGNWPKILEKVEKAVIDAGGSGRMGTWAFSYNFACVEGLTELAIKSIESGEKDFTLDKVLASLETATPGSKWNGSIMKDNNGVEVPNAFFVYQDTYVFGKGYMGVTSVKIPEKYSNLGK
;
A
#
# COMPACT_ATOMS: atom_id res chain seq x y z
N MET A 1 45.62 -21.37 43.23
CA MET A 1 45.92 -22.62 43.97
C MET A 1 44.60 -23.35 44.15
N LYS A 2 44.24 -24.28 43.25
CA LYS A 2 44.29 -25.75 43.40
C LYS A 2 43.46 -26.31 44.58
N LYS A 3 42.50 -27.18 44.23
CA LYS A 3 42.09 -28.44 44.92
C LYS A 3 41.16 -28.26 46.16
N ILE A 4 40.22 -29.14 46.55
CA ILE A 4 39.75 -30.48 46.14
C ILE A 4 38.55 -30.87 47.05
N LEU A 5 37.65 -31.74 46.55
CA LEU A 5 36.75 -32.76 47.20
C LEU A 5 35.93 -32.42 48.48
N PHE A 6 34.60 -32.59 48.44
CA PHE A 6 33.80 -33.80 48.79
C PHE A 6 33.77 -34.17 50.29
N SER A 7 32.56 -34.24 50.87
CA SER A 7 32.07 -35.25 51.83
C SER A 7 30.57 -35.02 52.10
N LEU A 8 29.69 -35.94 51.65
CA LEU A 8 29.00 -36.96 52.48
C LEU A 8 28.05 -36.35 53.53
N LEU A 9 26.74 -36.30 53.27
CA LEU A 9 25.75 -37.36 53.56
C LEU A 9 25.62 -37.65 55.07
N THR A 10 24.57 -37.16 55.74
CA THR A 10 23.68 -38.00 56.56
C THR A 10 22.48 -37.26 57.18
N ILE A 11 21.38 -38.03 57.26
CA ILE A 11 20.32 -38.02 58.29
C ILE A 11 19.09 -37.12 58.08
N PHE A 12 18.09 -37.78 57.52
CA PHE A 12 16.66 -37.65 57.72
C PHE A 12 16.29 -37.66 59.22
N ILE A 13 15.56 -36.65 59.71
CA ILE A 13 14.59 -36.82 60.80
C ILE A 13 13.34 -36.00 60.46
N LEU A 14 12.26 -36.73 60.16
CA LEU A 14 10.88 -36.25 60.18
C LEU A 14 10.49 -35.95 61.63
N ILE A 15 9.94 -34.75 61.88
CA ILE A 15 8.98 -34.53 62.96
C ILE A 15 7.74 -33.92 62.33
N VAL A 16 6.71 -34.76 62.22
CA VAL A 16 5.34 -34.39 61.90
C VAL A 16 4.69 -33.91 63.19
N MET A 17 4.28 -32.65 63.24
CA MET A 17 3.24 -32.20 64.19
C MET A 17 2.01 -31.77 63.39
N VAL A 18 1.00 -32.63 63.46
CA VAL A 18 -0.38 -32.37 63.07
C VAL A 18 -1.03 -31.58 64.21
N ALA A 19 -1.51 -30.38 63.92
CA ALA A 19 -2.50 -29.70 64.75
C ALA A 19 -3.78 -29.54 63.93
N CYS A 20 -4.82 -30.27 64.32
CA CYS A 20 -6.17 -30.16 63.78
C CYS A 20 -6.88 -28.92 64.35
N GLY A 21 -7.60 -28.19 63.49
CA GLY A 21 -8.50 -27.12 63.89
C GLY A 21 -9.53 -26.79 62.82
N LYS A 22 -10.68 -27.48 62.91
CA LYS A 22 -12.01 -27.20 62.30
C LYS A 22 -12.24 -27.43 60.79
N LYS A 23 -13.19 -28.36 60.57
CA LYS A 23 -13.94 -28.67 59.36
C LYS A 23 -14.98 -27.58 59.05
N GLU A 24 -15.04 -27.17 57.80
CA GLU A 24 -16.28 -26.96 57.04
C GLU A 24 -16.03 -27.52 55.62
N ALA A 25 -16.96 -28.31 55.10
CA ALA A 25 -16.91 -28.90 53.76
C ALA A 25 -17.64 -28.00 52.77
N PRO A 26 -17.23 -27.99 51.50
CA PRO A 26 -18.21 -28.17 50.44
C PRO A 26 -17.77 -29.17 49.35
N THR A 27 -18.69 -30.09 49.06
CA THR A 27 -19.15 -30.61 47.75
C THR A 27 -18.21 -30.59 46.53
N GLU A 28 -18.10 -31.78 45.92
CA GLU A 28 -17.70 -32.00 44.53
C GLU A 28 -18.49 -31.10 43.57
N ASP A 29 -17.78 -30.48 42.62
CA ASP A 29 -18.32 -30.28 41.27
C ASP A 29 -17.19 -30.39 40.25
N ALA A 30 -17.41 -31.28 39.30
CA ALA A 30 -16.57 -31.56 38.16
C ALA A 30 -16.63 -30.38 37.18
N ASN A 31 -15.52 -29.64 37.02
CA ASN A 31 -15.12 -28.97 35.77
C ASN A 31 -13.83 -28.17 36.01
N ALA A 32 -12.69 -28.85 35.88
CA ALA A 32 -11.39 -28.20 35.82
C ALA A 32 -10.48 -28.90 34.82
N GLN A 33 -10.94 -29.02 33.57
CA GLN A 33 -10.08 -29.29 32.41
C GLN A 33 -10.68 -28.59 31.19
N GLN A 34 -10.31 -27.32 31.00
CA GLN A 34 -10.15 -26.67 29.69
C GLN A 34 -9.70 -25.22 29.90
N GLN A 35 -8.43 -25.05 30.22
CA GLN A 35 -7.72 -23.79 30.00
C GLN A 35 -6.27 -24.14 29.73
N GLY A 36 -5.97 -24.40 28.46
CA GLY A 36 -4.65 -24.83 28.02
C GLY A 36 -4.51 -25.11 26.53
N THR A 37 -5.32 -24.48 25.66
CA THR A 37 -5.23 -24.65 24.19
C THR A 37 -5.16 -23.34 23.41
N THR A 38 -5.23 -22.17 24.06
CA THR A 38 -5.33 -20.88 23.35
C THR A 38 -3.97 -20.29 22.92
N THR A 39 -2.84 -20.91 23.28
CA THR A 39 -1.50 -20.36 22.99
C THR A 39 -0.72 -21.14 21.91
N GLU A 40 -1.09 -22.39 21.63
CA GLU A 40 -0.42 -23.21 20.60
C GLU A 40 -1.12 -23.12 19.23
N ALA A 41 -2.43 -22.90 19.22
CA ALA A 41 -3.22 -22.73 18.00
C ALA A 41 -2.95 -21.39 17.28
N THR A 42 -2.58 -20.34 18.04
CA THR A 42 -2.25 -19.01 17.52
C THR A 42 -0.87 -18.90 16.86
N GLN A 43 -0.02 -19.93 16.94
CA GLN A 43 1.30 -19.95 16.27
C GLN A 43 1.29 -20.75 14.95
N ASN A 44 0.27 -21.58 14.71
CA ASN A 44 0.22 -22.51 13.57
C ASN A 44 -0.75 -22.06 12.47
N TYR A 45 -0.48 -20.92 11.85
CA TYR A 45 -1.24 -20.44 10.69
C TYR A 45 -0.31 -19.91 9.60
N HIS A 46 -0.82 -19.90 8.36
CA HIS A 46 -0.13 -19.33 7.22
C HIS A 46 -0.92 -18.15 6.64
N ILE A 47 -0.18 -17.26 5.96
CA ILE A 47 -0.69 -16.13 5.20
C ILE A 47 -0.14 -16.23 3.78
N GLY A 48 -1.05 -16.19 2.81
CA GLY A 48 -0.72 -16.10 1.40
C GLY A 48 -0.50 -14.66 1.00
N ILE A 49 0.58 -14.37 0.28
CA ILE A 49 0.80 -13.07 -0.36
C ILE A 49 0.81 -13.31 -1.85
N VAL A 50 -0.11 -12.68 -2.56
CA VAL A 50 -0.17 -12.71 -4.02
C VAL A 50 0.45 -11.41 -4.53
N THR A 51 1.55 -11.51 -5.24
CA THR A 51 2.30 -10.37 -5.80
C THR A 51 2.41 -10.48 -7.31
N THR A 52 2.58 -9.35 -7.97
CA THR A 52 3.10 -9.29 -9.34
C THR A 52 4.60 -9.58 -9.34
N SER A 53 5.17 -9.85 -10.52
CA SER A 53 6.61 -9.96 -10.71
C SER A 53 7.32 -8.61 -10.57
N VAL A 54 8.66 -8.65 -10.51
CA VAL A 54 9.52 -7.45 -10.49
C VAL A 54 9.33 -6.60 -11.75
N SER A 55 9.13 -7.22 -12.91
CA SER A 55 8.93 -6.53 -14.19
C SER A 55 7.60 -5.77 -14.27
N GLN A 56 6.58 -6.23 -13.53
CA GLN A 56 5.30 -5.53 -13.44
C GLN A 56 5.32 -4.47 -12.35
N SER A 57 5.84 -4.79 -11.15
CA SER A 57 5.96 -3.86 -10.03
C SER A 57 6.99 -4.40 -9.03
N GLU A 58 8.19 -3.82 -9.08
CA GLU A 58 9.25 -4.17 -8.13
C GLU A 58 8.80 -3.92 -6.68
N ASP A 59 8.10 -2.82 -6.41
CA ASP A 59 7.65 -2.47 -5.06
C ASP A 59 6.70 -3.51 -4.45
N ASN A 60 5.78 -4.09 -5.24
CA ASN A 60 4.92 -5.21 -4.80
C ASN A 60 5.78 -6.41 -4.38
N PHE A 61 6.72 -6.80 -5.26
CA PHE A 61 7.57 -7.95 -5.04
C PHE A 61 8.49 -7.77 -3.82
N ARG A 62 9.11 -6.58 -3.68
CA ARG A 62 9.93 -6.25 -2.51
C ARG A 62 9.11 -6.22 -1.22
N GLY A 63 7.85 -5.79 -1.27
CA GLY A 63 6.93 -5.87 -0.14
C GLY A 63 6.71 -7.32 0.30
N ALA A 64 6.44 -8.21 -0.65
CA ALA A 64 6.29 -9.64 -0.37
C ALA A 64 7.59 -10.27 0.20
N GLU A 65 8.75 -9.92 -0.34
CA GLU A 65 10.06 -10.36 0.18
C GLU A 65 10.30 -9.84 1.61
N ALA A 66 9.97 -8.58 1.90
CA ALA A 66 10.13 -7.99 3.23
C ALA A 66 9.29 -8.73 4.28
N VAL A 67 8.03 -9.02 3.96
CA VAL A 67 7.13 -9.79 4.83
C VAL A 67 7.63 -11.23 5.00
N ALA A 68 8.04 -11.90 3.92
CA ALA A 68 8.61 -13.24 3.99
C ALA A 68 9.89 -13.29 4.84
N LYS A 69 10.77 -12.29 4.70
CA LYS A 69 11.99 -12.16 5.53
C LYS A 69 11.66 -11.98 7.01
N LYS A 70 10.60 -11.23 7.33
CA LYS A 70 10.19 -10.95 8.71
C LYS A 70 9.53 -12.14 9.39
N TYR A 71 8.69 -12.89 8.66
CA TYR A 71 7.84 -13.95 9.24
C TYR A 71 8.20 -15.37 8.83
N GLY A 72 9.22 -15.53 7.97
CA GLY A 72 9.68 -16.80 7.42
C GLY A 72 8.72 -17.38 6.37
N LEU A 73 9.28 -18.12 5.42
CA LEU A 73 8.48 -18.85 4.44
C LEU A 73 7.83 -20.10 5.06
N SER A 74 6.59 -20.39 4.69
CA SER A 74 5.80 -21.49 5.23
C SER A 74 6.41 -22.87 4.93
N ASN A 75 7.03 -23.03 3.75
CA ASN A 75 7.78 -24.22 3.36
C ASN A 75 9.11 -24.39 4.14
N GLU A 76 9.55 -23.35 4.86
CA GLU A 76 10.71 -23.33 5.73
C GLU A 76 10.32 -23.27 7.23
N GLY A 77 9.03 -23.48 7.55
CA GLY A 77 8.50 -23.47 8.92
C GLY A 77 8.08 -22.10 9.45
N GLY A 78 8.11 -21.05 8.61
CA GLY A 78 7.55 -19.74 8.90
C GLY A 78 6.05 -19.63 8.60
N LYS A 79 5.56 -18.39 8.44
CA LYS A 79 4.12 -18.10 8.24
C LYS A 79 3.72 -17.74 6.81
N ILE A 80 4.66 -17.44 5.91
CA ILE A 80 4.34 -16.76 4.64
C ILE A 80 4.44 -17.70 3.44
N THR A 81 3.40 -17.75 2.62
CA THR A 81 3.44 -18.34 1.28
C THR A 81 3.36 -17.22 0.26
N VAL A 82 4.38 -17.03 -0.58
CA VAL A 82 4.35 -16.03 -1.66
C VAL A 82 3.97 -16.70 -2.98
N VAL A 83 3.02 -16.12 -3.69
CA VAL A 83 2.62 -16.51 -5.05
C VAL A 83 2.85 -15.32 -5.97
N THR A 84 3.61 -15.54 -7.05
CA THR A 84 3.80 -14.53 -8.10
C THR A 84 2.91 -14.85 -9.28
N ILE A 85 2.00 -13.93 -9.63
CA ILE A 85 1.09 -14.08 -10.76
C ILE A 85 1.79 -13.74 -12.10
N PRO A 86 1.26 -14.20 -13.25
CA PRO A 86 1.91 -13.97 -14.55
C PRO A 86 1.96 -12.49 -14.92
N ASP A 87 3.03 -12.08 -15.61
CA ASP A 87 3.16 -10.72 -16.18
C ASP A 87 2.00 -10.38 -17.12
N ASN A 88 1.54 -11.36 -17.89
CA ASN A 88 0.46 -11.19 -18.86
C ASN A 88 -0.90 -11.58 -18.26
N PHE A 89 -1.16 -11.20 -16.99
CA PHE A 89 -2.39 -11.51 -16.26
C PHE A 89 -3.68 -11.12 -17.01
N MET A 90 -3.60 -10.14 -17.93
CA MET A 90 -4.72 -9.76 -18.81
C MET A 90 -5.14 -10.86 -19.78
N GLN A 91 -4.20 -11.68 -20.25
CA GLN A 91 -4.47 -12.81 -21.16
C GLN A 91 -4.43 -14.16 -20.42
N GLU A 92 -3.75 -14.22 -19.28
CA GLU A 92 -3.57 -15.42 -18.45
C GLU A 92 -4.46 -15.38 -17.19
N GLN A 93 -5.72 -14.96 -17.36
CA GLN A 93 -6.65 -14.80 -16.24
C GLN A 93 -6.95 -16.14 -15.54
N GLU A 94 -7.08 -17.23 -16.28
CA GLU A 94 -7.30 -18.57 -15.69
C GLU A 94 -6.11 -19.01 -14.82
N THR A 95 -4.88 -18.77 -15.28
CA THR A 95 -3.67 -19.02 -14.50
C THR A 95 -3.66 -18.16 -13.23
N THR A 96 -3.95 -16.87 -13.35
CA THR A 96 -4.04 -15.94 -12.21
C THR A 96 -5.06 -16.42 -11.17
N ILE A 97 -6.26 -16.82 -11.61
CA ILE A 97 -7.31 -17.34 -10.74
C ILE A 97 -6.85 -18.63 -10.05
N SER A 98 -6.34 -19.59 -10.80
CA SER A 98 -5.93 -20.90 -10.25
C SER A 98 -4.80 -20.79 -9.22
N GLN A 99 -3.82 -19.93 -9.47
CA GLN A 99 -2.72 -19.66 -8.53
C GLN A 99 -3.24 -19.06 -7.22
N MET A 100 -4.13 -18.06 -7.28
CA MET A 100 -4.75 -17.49 -6.07
C MET A 100 -5.58 -18.54 -5.30
N VAL A 101 -6.42 -19.30 -6.00
CA VAL A 101 -7.29 -20.32 -5.39
C VAL A 101 -6.49 -21.45 -4.73
N SER A 102 -5.32 -21.80 -5.29
CA SER A 102 -4.45 -22.84 -4.73
C SER A 102 -3.98 -22.56 -3.30
N LEU A 103 -3.91 -21.29 -2.88
CA LEU A 103 -3.57 -20.93 -1.49
C LEU A 103 -4.61 -21.47 -0.49
N ALA A 104 -5.85 -21.68 -0.91
CA ALA A 104 -6.90 -22.23 -0.06
C ALA A 104 -6.79 -23.76 0.16
N ASP A 105 -5.92 -24.46 -0.60
CA ASP A 105 -5.61 -25.88 -0.39
C ASP A 105 -4.81 -26.12 0.89
N ASP A 106 -4.09 -25.10 1.37
CA ASP A 106 -3.35 -25.16 2.62
C ASP A 106 -4.32 -25.11 3.82
N PRO A 107 -4.39 -26.18 4.64
CA PRO A 107 -5.30 -26.23 5.78
C PRO A 107 -4.93 -25.22 6.88
N LYS A 108 -3.68 -24.73 6.90
CA LYS A 108 -3.22 -23.71 7.84
C LYS A 108 -3.41 -22.29 7.32
N MET A 109 -3.82 -22.11 6.06
CA MET A 109 -4.09 -20.78 5.50
C MET A 109 -5.20 -20.08 6.28
N LYS A 110 -4.93 -18.85 6.75
CA LYS A 110 -5.87 -18.01 7.50
C LYS A 110 -6.07 -16.62 6.93
N ALA A 111 -5.15 -16.13 6.10
CA ALA A 111 -5.37 -14.91 5.33
C ALA A 111 -4.69 -14.98 3.97
N ILE A 112 -5.23 -14.24 3.01
CA ILE A 112 -4.61 -13.99 1.71
C ILE A 112 -4.59 -12.48 1.50
N VAL A 113 -3.40 -11.93 1.22
CA VAL A 113 -3.16 -10.53 0.90
C VAL A 113 -2.76 -10.44 -0.55
N VAL A 114 -3.57 -9.77 -1.37
CA VAL A 114 -3.27 -9.50 -2.77
C VAL A 114 -2.67 -8.09 -2.88
N ALA A 115 -1.41 -8.01 -3.31
CA ALA A 115 -0.69 -6.75 -3.46
C ALA A 115 -1.31 -5.82 -4.51
N GLU A 116 -1.88 -6.41 -5.57
CA GLU A 116 -2.51 -5.71 -6.67
C GLU A 116 -3.69 -6.51 -7.21
N GLY A 117 -4.90 -5.96 -7.10
CA GLY A 117 -6.15 -6.60 -7.48
C GLY A 117 -6.38 -6.59 -8.99
N VAL A 118 -5.55 -7.31 -9.74
CA VAL A 118 -5.64 -7.44 -11.20
C VAL A 118 -6.89 -8.25 -11.64
N PRO A 119 -7.30 -8.21 -12.92
CA PRO A 119 -8.41 -9.02 -13.41
C PRO A 119 -8.25 -10.51 -13.08
N GLY A 120 -9.27 -11.08 -12.45
CA GLY A 120 -9.23 -12.46 -11.93
C GLY A 120 -9.25 -12.54 -10.41
N THR A 121 -9.00 -11.42 -9.72
CA THR A 121 -9.05 -11.34 -8.26
C THR A 121 -10.46 -11.58 -7.73
N TYR A 122 -11.49 -10.95 -8.32
CA TYR A 122 -12.89 -11.16 -7.91
C TYR A 122 -13.33 -12.65 -8.01
N PRO A 123 -13.21 -13.32 -9.17
CA PRO A 123 -13.60 -14.73 -9.28
C PRO A 123 -12.74 -15.65 -8.40
N ALA A 124 -11.45 -15.36 -8.20
CA ALA A 124 -10.61 -16.14 -7.28
C ALA A 124 -11.08 -16.01 -5.83
N PHE A 125 -11.31 -14.79 -5.35
CA PHE A 125 -11.81 -14.54 -3.99
C PHE A 125 -13.17 -15.17 -3.76
N LYS A 126 -14.07 -15.10 -4.76
CA LYS A 126 -15.36 -15.79 -4.70
C LYS A 126 -15.19 -17.30 -4.51
N ALA A 127 -14.35 -17.95 -5.32
CA ALA A 127 -14.10 -19.38 -5.23
C ALA A 127 -13.44 -19.78 -3.89
N ILE A 128 -12.50 -18.97 -3.39
CA ILE A 128 -11.88 -19.18 -2.07
C ILE A 128 -12.92 -19.06 -0.96
N ARG A 129 -13.79 -18.06 -1.01
CA ARG A 129 -14.84 -17.86 0.01
C ARG A 129 -15.84 -19.02 0.04
N GLU A 130 -16.23 -19.54 -1.12
CA GLU A 130 -17.10 -20.72 -1.23
C GLU A 130 -16.46 -21.98 -0.63
N LYS A 131 -15.14 -22.14 -0.78
CA LYS A 131 -14.39 -23.32 -0.31
C LYS A 131 -13.92 -23.21 1.15
N ARG A 132 -13.48 -22.03 1.56
CA ARG A 132 -12.80 -21.71 2.82
C ARG A 132 -13.28 -20.36 3.36
N PRO A 133 -14.51 -20.28 3.89
CA PRO A 133 -15.05 -19.04 4.44
C PRO A 133 -14.29 -18.52 5.66
N ASP A 134 -13.40 -19.33 6.25
CA ASP A 134 -12.56 -18.95 7.40
C ASP A 134 -11.31 -18.14 7.03
N ILE A 135 -10.92 -18.10 5.75
CA ILE A 135 -9.76 -17.32 5.28
C ILE A 135 -10.17 -15.85 5.15
N LEU A 136 -9.38 -14.96 5.75
CA LEU A 136 -9.50 -13.52 5.55
C LEU A 136 -8.91 -13.10 4.20
N LEU A 137 -9.61 -12.26 3.45
CA LEU A 137 -9.25 -11.86 2.08
C LEU A 137 -9.02 -10.35 2.02
N PHE A 138 -7.77 -9.94 1.81
CA PHE A 138 -7.34 -8.55 1.70
C PHE A 138 -6.86 -8.29 0.28
N VAL A 139 -7.21 -7.15 -0.29
CA VAL A 139 -6.77 -6.75 -1.63
C VAL A 139 -6.42 -5.27 -1.66
N ASN A 140 -5.29 -4.97 -2.29
CA ASN A 140 -4.80 -3.63 -2.54
C ASN A 140 -4.85 -3.30 -4.04
N ASN A 141 -4.95 -2.00 -4.37
CA ASN A 141 -4.82 -1.46 -5.71
C ASN A 141 -5.65 -2.18 -6.79
N ASN A 142 -6.97 -2.16 -6.61
CA ASN A 142 -7.88 -2.90 -7.49
C ASN A 142 -7.97 -2.29 -8.91
N HIS A 143 -7.78 -3.14 -9.92
CA HIS A 143 -8.11 -2.86 -11.32
C HIS A 143 -9.56 -3.19 -11.67
N GLU A 144 -10.17 -4.14 -10.94
CA GLU A 144 -11.60 -4.44 -11.00
C GLU A 144 -12.40 -3.47 -10.11
N ASP A 145 -13.72 -3.36 -10.33
CA ASP A 145 -14.60 -2.48 -9.54
C ASP A 145 -14.49 -2.78 -8.03
N PRO A 146 -13.97 -1.84 -7.21
CA PRO A 146 -13.81 -2.02 -5.78
C PRO A 146 -15.11 -2.38 -5.05
N VAL A 147 -16.28 -1.93 -5.54
CA VAL A 147 -17.60 -2.24 -4.97
C VAL A 147 -17.99 -3.70 -5.25
N GLN A 148 -17.58 -4.29 -6.37
CA GLN A 148 -17.79 -5.73 -6.59
C GLN A 148 -16.83 -6.56 -5.75
N VAL A 149 -15.56 -6.17 -5.71
CA VAL A 149 -14.53 -6.89 -4.96
C VAL A 149 -14.84 -6.89 -3.45
N SER A 150 -15.40 -5.80 -2.92
CA SER A 150 -15.79 -5.71 -1.51
C SER A 150 -16.87 -6.70 -1.08
N LYS A 151 -17.63 -7.30 -2.02
CA LYS A 151 -18.63 -8.33 -1.72
C LYS A 151 -17.99 -9.68 -1.37
N VAL A 152 -16.73 -9.88 -1.74
CA VAL A 152 -16.00 -11.14 -1.54
C VAL A 152 -14.73 -10.97 -0.71
N ALA A 153 -14.22 -9.75 -0.52
CA ALA A 153 -13.08 -9.43 0.33
C ALA A 153 -13.49 -9.00 1.75
N ASP A 154 -12.60 -9.19 2.73
CA ASP A 154 -12.73 -8.63 4.08
C ASP A 154 -12.18 -7.20 4.17
N VAL A 155 -11.18 -6.86 3.34
CA VAL A 155 -10.64 -5.49 3.22
C VAL A 155 -10.28 -5.21 1.76
N VAL A 156 -10.76 -4.08 1.24
CA VAL A 156 -10.36 -3.51 -0.04
C VAL A 156 -9.64 -2.19 0.22
N LEU A 157 -8.44 -2.01 -0.34
CA LEU A 157 -7.62 -0.83 -0.15
C LEU A 157 -7.20 -0.23 -1.50
N ASN A 158 -7.40 1.07 -1.67
CA ASN A 158 -6.96 1.81 -2.84
C ASN A 158 -6.32 3.14 -2.43
N SER A 159 -5.44 3.67 -3.28
CA SER A 159 -4.96 5.04 -3.11
C SER A 159 -6.12 6.02 -3.30
N ASP A 160 -6.22 7.04 -2.44
CA ASP A 160 -7.38 7.93 -2.41
C ASP A 160 -7.40 8.91 -3.59
N SER A 161 -7.92 8.45 -4.74
CA SER A 161 -8.04 9.28 -5.93
C SER A 161 -8.92 10.52 -5.71
N ILE A 162 -9.87 10.46 -4.78
CA ILE A 162 -10.84 11.53 -4.53
C ILE A 162 -10.17 12.64 -3.72
N ALA A 163 -9.59 12.30 -2.57
CA ALA A 163 -8.86 13.25 -1.72
C ALA A 163 -7.66 13.85 -2.46
N ARG A 164 -6.88 13.00 -3.13
CA ARG A 164 -5.68 13.43 -3.85
C ARG A 164 -5.99 14.39 -5.00
N GLY A 165 -7.18 14.32 -5.60
CA GLY A 165 -7.63 15.32 -6.57
C GLY A 165 -7.59 16.76 -6.04
N TYR A 166 -7.92 16.95 -4.76
CA TYR A 166 -7.81 18.25 -4.09
C TYR A 166 -6.39 18.50 -3.56
N LEU A 167 -5.82 17.54 -2.85
CA LEU A 167 -4.56 17.70 -2.12
C LEU A 167 -3.37 17.94 -3.05
N ILE A 168 -3.32 17.29 -4.23
CA ILE A 168 -2.26 17.49 -5.21
C ILE A 168 -2.26 18.93 -5.73
N VAL A 169 -3.43 19.44 -6.14
CA VAL A 169 -3.55 20.80 -6.68
C VAL A 169 -3.29 21.84 -5.59
N LYS A 170 -3.80 21.62 -4.38
CA LYS A 170 -3.52 22.49 -3.24
C LYS A 170 -2.02 22.56 -2.94
N THR A 171 -1.35 21.40 -2.88
CA THR A 171 0.10 21.35 -2.63
C THR A 171 0.87 22.05 -3.75
N ALA A 172 0.48 21.87 -5.01
CA ALA A 172 1.03 22.63 -6.12
C ALA A 172 0.88 24.15 -5.93
N LYS A 173 -0.30 24.62 -5.51
CA LYS A 173 -0.52 26.04 -5.19
C LYS A 173 0.38 26.53 -4.06
N ASP A 174 0.51 25.75 -2.99
CA ASP A 174 1.35 26.08 -1.82
C ASP A 174 2.84 26.16 -2.20
N LEU A 175 3.27 25.43 -3.23
CA LEU A 175 4.61 25.53 -3.81
C LEU A 175 4.77 26.65 -4.85
N GLY A 176 3.73 27.45 -5.10
CA GLY A 176 3.76 28.61 -5.98
C GLY A 176 3.26 28.37 -7.40
N ALA A 177 2.67 27.22 -7.71
CA ALA A 177 2.08 26.99 -9.03
C ALA A 177 0.96 27.98 -9.32
N THR A 178 0.99 28.56 -10.52
CA THR A 178 -0.10 29.39 -11.08
C THR A 178 -0.94 28.63 -12.09
N LYS A 179 -0.43 27.50 -12.58
CA LYS A 179 -1.08 26.63 -13.56
C LYS A 179 -0.99 25.17 -13.13
N PHE A 180 -1.97 24.38 -13.52
CA PHE A 180 -2.01 22.94 -13.28
C PHE A 180 -2.34 22.21 -14.57
N MET A 181 -1.42 21.39 -15.05
CA MET A 181 -1.57 20.58 -16.25
C MET A 181 -1.89 19.14 -15.89
N HIS A 182 -3.05 18.68 -16.33
CA HIS A 182 -3.48 17.30 -16.24
C HIS A 182 -3.25 16.60 -17.59
N ILE A 183 -2.43 15.56 -17.60
CA ILE A 183 -2.05 14.78 -18.78
C ILE A 183 -2.72 13.41 -18.69
N SER A 184 -3.56 13.06 -19.67
CA SER A 184 -4.32 11.80 -19.66
C SER A 184 -4.72 11.35 -21.06
N PHE A 185 -5.53 10.29 -21.15
CA PHE A 185 -6.05 9.72 -22.40
C PHE A 185 -7.40 9.01 -22.16
N PRO A 186 -8.19 8.73 -23.22
CA PRO A 186 -9.58 8.26 -23.09
C PRO A 186 -9.79 7.02 -22.21
N ARG A 187 -8.90 6.03 -22.28
CA ARG A 187 -9.00 4.82 -21.46
C ARG A 187 -8.93 5.14 -19.95
N HIS A 188 -7.96 5.94 -19.51
CA HIS A 188 -7.88 6.33 -18.10
C HIS A 188 -9.07 7.20 -17.68
N LEU A 189 -9.55 8.09 -18.56
CA LEU A 189 -10.73 8.91 -18.29
C LEU A 189 -12.05 8.11 -18.32
N SER A 190 -12.03 6.85 -18.76
CA SER A 190 -13.19 5.94 -18.67
C SER A 190 -13.33 5.29 -17.30
N TYR A 191 -12.27 5.29 -16.48
CA TYR A 191 -12.33 4.80 -15.10
C TYR A 191 -12.97 5.87 -14.21
N GLU A 192 -13.99 5.46 -13.44
CA GLU A 192 -14.79 6.37 -12.61
C GLU A 192 -13.92 7.16 -11.62
N THR A 193 -13.00 6.49 -10.93
CA THR A 193 -12.14 7.11 -9.90
C THR A 193 -11.19 8.15 -10.50
N ILE A 194 -10.61 7.87 -11.67
CA ILE A 194 -9.70 8.79 -12.36
C ILE A 194 -10.49 9.97 -12.95
N SER A 195 -11.65 9.71 -13.54
CA SER A 195 -12.54 10.77 -14.08
C SER A 195 -12.97 11.74 -12.98
N ARG A 196 -13.36 11.22 -11.81
CA ARG A 196 -13.68 12.02 -10.63
C ARG A 196 -12.49 12.81 -10.13
N ARG A 197 -11.31 12.20 -10.01
CA ARG A 197 -10.08 12.91 -9.64
C ARG A 197 -9.80 14.07 -10.58
N ARG A 198 -9.91 13.86 -11.91
CA ARG A 198 -9.76 14.92 -12.93
C ARG A 198 -10.75 16.06 -12.70
N ALA A 199 -12.02 15.75 -12.46
CA ALA A 199 -13.04 16.77 -12.21
C ALA A 199 -12.75 17.56 -10.91
N ILE A 200 -12.28 16.89 -9.86
CA ILE A 200 -11.87 17.53 -8.60
C ILE A 200 -10.62 18.39 -8.81
N MET A 201 -9.63 17.93 -9.56
CA MET A 201 -8.42 18.70 -9.88
C MET A 201 -8.78 19.99 -10.65
N GLU A 202 -9.65 19.87 -11.66
CA GLU A 202 -10.15 21.02 -12.42
C GLU A 202 -10.86 22.03 -11.52
N GLN A 203 -11.81 21.56 -10.70
CA GLN A 203 -12.56 22.45 -9.81
C GLN A 203 -11.65 23.07 -8.74
N THR A 204 -10.70 22.31 -8.19
CA THR A 204 -9.74 22.82 -7.19
C THR A 204 -8.85 23.89 -7.79
N ALA A 205 -8.33 23.68 -9.01
CA ALA A 205 -7.51 24.68 -9.69
C ALA A 205 -8.29 25.99 -9.88
N LYS A 206 -9.56 25.91 -10.35
CA LYS A 206 -10.45 27.08 -10.49
C LYS A 206 -10.66 27.80 -9.15
N ASP A 207 -10.97 27.05 -8.09
CA ASP A 207 -11.23 27.61 -6.76
C ASP A 207 -9.99 28.29 -6.14
N LEU A 208 -8.78 27.80 -6.46
CA LEU A 208 -7.51 28.35 -6.00
C LEU A 208 -6.93 29.43 -6.95
N GLY A 209 -7.69 29.82 -7.97
CA GLY A 209 -7.29 30.84 -8.95
C GLY A 209 -6.08 30.42 -9.79
N MET A 210 -5.98 29.13 -10.13
CA MET A 210 -4.97 28.57 -11.03
C MET A 210 -5.58 28.33 -12.42
N GLU A 211 -4.77 28.46 -13.47
CA GLU A 211 -5.16 28.03 -14.81
C GLU A 211 -5.11 26.49 -14.88
N TYR A 212 -6.24 25.85 -15.19
CA TYR A 212 -6.29 24.41 -15.42
C TYR A 212 -6.11 24.10 -16.91
N ILE A 213 -5.17 23.21 -17.24
CA ILE A 213 -4.80 22.86 -18.61
C ILE A 213 -4.95 21.35 -18.79
N GLU A 214 -5.74 20.94 -19.77
CA GLU A 214 -5.90 19.53 -20.12
C GLU A 214 -5.09 19.17 -21.33
N MET A 215 -4.20 18.19 -21.20
CA MET A 215 -3.44 17.65 -22.31
C MET A 215 -3.77 16.18 -22.53
N SER A 216 -4.02 15.83 -23.78
CA SER A 216 -4.13 14.44 -24.20
C SER A 216 -2.74 13.91 -24.55
N ALA A 217 -2.40 12.71 -24.06
CA ALA A 217 -1.19 11.98 -24.42
C ALA A 217 -1.54 10.65 -25.10
N PRO A 218 -0.61 10.02 -25.84
CA PRO A 218 -0.85 8.69 -26.39
C PRO A 218 -1.04 7.65 -25.28
N ASP A 219 -2.01 6.75 -25.45
CA ASP A 219 -2.22 5.63 -24.54
C ASP A 219 -1.06 4.62 -24.72
N PRO A 220 -0.30 4.29 -23.67
CA PRO A 220 0.83 3.34 -23.76
C PRO A 220 0.41 1.92 -24.15
N LEU A 221 -0.88 1.58 -24.09
CA LEU A 221 -1.43 0.29 -24.54
C LEU A 221 -2.02 0.33 -25.96
N SER A 222 -1.94 1.47 -26.65
CA SER A 222 -2.29 1.57 -28.08
C SER A 222 -1.11 1.18 -28.97
N ASP A 223 -1.29 1.24 -30.30
CA ASP A 223 -0.27 0.88 -31.30
C ASP A 223 1.04 1.68 -31.18
N VAL A 224 1.02 2.84 -30.52
CA VAL A 224 2.23 3.65 -30.23
C VAL A 224 3.13 3.02 -29.16
N GLY A 225 2.56 2.15 -28.31
CA GLY A 225 3.23 1.51 -27.19
C GLY A 225 3.77 2.46 -26.11
N VAL A 226 4.34 1.86 -25.07
CA VAL A 226 5.08 2.57 -24.00
C VAL A 226 6.16 3.50 -24.58
N PRO A 227 7.03 3.08 -25.55
CA PRO A 227 8.05 3.97 -26.08
C PRO A 227 7.48 5.23 -26.76
N GLY A 228 6.38 5.10 -27.51
CA GLY A 228 5.75 6.24 -28.17
C GLY A 228 5.10 7.21 -27.17
N ALA A 229 4.43 6.67 -26.15
CA ALA A 229 3.86 7.50 -25.07
C ALA A 229 4.96 8.24 -24.29
N GLN A 230 6.09 7.59 -24.00
CA GLN A 230 7.23 8.21 -23.33
C GLN A 230 7.88 9.30 -24.18
N GLN A 231 8.11 9.02 -25.47
CA GLN A 231 8.69 9.98 -26.40
C GLN A 231 7.84 11.24 -26.52
N PHE A 232 6.51 11.11 -26.55
CA PHE A 232 5.61 12.26 -26.55
C PHE A 232 5.84 13.17 -25.34
N ILE A 233 5.97 12.61 -24.13
CA ILE A 233 6.23 13.40 -22.92
C ILE A 233 7.60 14.07 -22.98
N LEU A 234 8.63 13.36 -23.44
CA LEU A 234 9.97 13.91 -23.60
C LEU A 234 9.99 15.13 -24.54
N GLU A 235 9.21 15.09 -25.62
CA GLU A 235 9.13 16.19 -26.59
C GLU A 235 8.25 17.35 -26.11
N GLN A 236 7.13 17.05 -25.46
CA GLN A 236 6.12 18.08 -25.18
C GLN A 236 6.39 18.87 -23.90
N VAL A 237 6.94 18.28 -22.84
CA VAL A 237 7.17 18.99 -21.58
C VAL A 237 8.05 20.25 -21.75
N PRO A 238 9.18 20.22 -22.50
CA PRO A 238 9.94 21.44 -22.78
C PRO A 238 9.13 22.50 -23.54
N ASN A 239 8.27 22.09 -24.48
CA ASN A 239 7.40 22.99 -25.24
C ASN A 239 6.33 23.63 -24.33
N TRP A 240 5.76 22.86 -23.42
CA TRP A 240 4.78 23.35 -22.45
C TRP A 240 5.42 24.32 -21.45
N ILE A 241 6.60 24.00 -20.92
CA ILE A 241 7.32 24.92 -20.03
C ILE A 241 7.67 26.23 -20.76
N LYS A 242 8.10 26.15 -22.03
CA LYS A 242 8.37 27.34 -22.86
C LYS A 242 7.12 28.19 -23.08
N LYS A 243 5.95 27.56 -23.28
CA LYS A 243 4.68 28.24 -23.55
C LYS A 243 4.04 28.83 -22.29
N TYR A 244 4.06 28.09 -21.18
CA TYR A 244 3.26 28.37 -19.99
C TYR A 244 4.06 28.90 -18.79
N GLY A 245 5.39 28.82 -18.86
CA GLY A 245 6.31 29.18 -17.78
C GLY A 245 6.64 28.00 -16.87
N LYS A 246 7.48 28.24 -15.85
CA LYS A 246 7.93 27.21 -14.88
C LYS A 246 7.01 27.08 -13.67
N ASP A 247 6.13 28.06 -13.42
CA ASP A 247 5.16 28.05 -12.32
C ASP A 247 3.92 27.23 -12.68
N ILE A 248 4.15 26.04 -13.23
CA ILE A 248 3.15 25.08 -13.68
C ILE A 248 3.43 23.74 -13.01
N ALA A 249 2.39 23.15 -12.44
CA ALA A 249 2.44 21.78 -11.92
C ALA A 249 1.95 20.79 -12.98
N PHE A 250 2.57 19.62 -13.04
CA PHE A 250 2.19 18.55 -13.96
C PHE A 250 1.70 17.33 -13.18
N PHE A 251 0.66 16.70 -13.68
CA PHE A 251 0.18 15.40 -13.23
C PHE A 251 -0.16 14.53 -14.45
N ALA A 252 0.48 13.36 -14.54
CA ALA A 252 0.16 12.35 -15.55
C ALA A 252 -0.62 11.21 -14.90
N THR A 253 -1.68 10.74 -15.55
CA THR A 253 -2.53 9.68 -15.01
C THR A 253 -1.95 8.28 -15.19
N ASN A 254 -0.81 8.11 -15.84
CA ASN A 254 -0.21 6.80 -16.12
C ASN A 254 1.28 6.76 -15.75
N ASP A 255 1.67 5.71 -15.03
CA ASP A 255 3.03 5.57 -14.50
C ASP A 255 4.13 5.48 -15.55
N ALA A 256 3.84 4.94 -16.75
CA ALA A 256 4.82 4.86 -17.83
C ALA A 256 5.28 6.25 -18.30
N GLN A 257 4.47 7.28 -18.06
CA GLN A 257 4.77 8.68 -18.39
C GLN A 257 5.51 9.42 -17.27
N THR A 258 5.60 8.84 -16.07
CA THR A 258 6.20 9.51 -14.90
C THR A 258 7.70 9.73 -15.08
N GLU A 259 8.46 8.71 -15.49
CA GLU A 259 9.90 8.85 -15.73
C GLU A 259 10.25 9.97 -16.73
N PRO A 260 9.72 9.99 -17.98
CA PRO A 260 10.03 11.05 -18.91
C PRO A 260 9.54 12.41 -18.41
N LEU A 261 8.42 12.48 -17.69
CA LEU A 261 7.94 13.72 -17.09
C LEU A 261 8.94 14.26 -16.05
N LEU A 262 9.37 13.43 -15.10
CA LEU A 262 10.34 13.79 -14.07
C LEU A 262 11.67 14.24 -14.68
N LYS A 263 12.16 13.53 -15.70
CA LYS A 263 13.38 13.88 -16.42
C LYS A 263 13.30 15.28 -17.03
N GLN A 264 12.20 15.61 -17.68
CA GLN A 264 12.00 16.92 -18.28
C GLN A 264 11.77 18.01 -17.24
N ILE A 265 11.06 17.73 -16.15
CA ILE A 265 10.87 18.69 -15.05
C ILE A 265 12.18 19.02 -14.35
N ALA A 266 13.02 18.02 -14.10
CA ALA A 266 14.35 18.21 -13.54
C ALA A 266 15.18 19.15 -14.43
N ALA A 267 15.24 18.86 -15.74
CA ALA A 267 16.04 19.62 -16.71
C ALA A 267 15.52 21.04 -17.00
N TYR A 268 14.20 21.23 -17.12
CA TYR A 268 13.63 22.47 -17.67
C TYR A 268 12.89 23.35 -16.66
N GLY A 269 12.46 22.81 -15.51
CA GLY A 269 11.59 23.52 -14.57
C GLY A 269 10.20 22.87 -14.45
N GLY A 270 9.30 23.51 -13.71
CA GLY A 270 7.99 22.93 -13.39
C GLY A 270 7.95 22.33 -11.99
N ILE A 271 6.73 22.01 -11.57
CA ILE A 271 6.40 21.44 -10.27
C ILE A 271 5.80 20.04 -10.47
N PHE A 272 6.25 19.08 -9.68
CA PHE A 272 5.73 17.72 -9.61
C PHE A 272 5.45 17.39 -8.14
N ILE A 273 4.22 17.01 -7.83
CA ILE A 273 3.81 16.75 -6.43
C ILE A 273 3.97 15.27 -6.09
N GLU A 274 3.39 14.40 -6.90
CA GLU A 274 3.42 12.95 -6.73
C GLU A 274 2.91 12.27 -8.00
N ALA A 275 3.28 10.99 -8.19
CA ALA A 275 2.84 10.15 -9.30
C ALA A 275 1.42 9.62 -9.09
N ASP A 276 0.85 8.91 -10.08
CA ASP A 276 -0.44 8.24 -9.92
C ASP A 276 -0.40 7.19 -8.81
N LEU A 277 0.63 6.33 -8.82
CA LEU A 277 1.01 5.46 -7.70
C LEU A 277 2.33 5.98 -7.09
N PRO A 278 2.27 6.75 -5.98
CA PRO A 278 3.45 7.42 -5.45
C PRO A 278 4.47 6.45 -4.85
N SER A 279 5.73 6.61 -5.27
CA SER A 279 6.89 5.93 -4.70
C SER A 279 8.17 6.71 -5.05
N PRO A 280 9.18 6.77 -4.15
CA PRO A 280 10.51 7.30 -4.50
C PRO A 280 11.19 6.51 -5.63
N THR A 281 10.80 5.25 -5.87
CA THR A 281 11.31 4.43 -6.99
C THR A 281 10.49 4.63 -8.27
N MET A 282 9.35 5.33 -8.21
CA MET A 282 8.51 5.60 -9.39
C MET A 282 9.13 6.69 -10.27
N GLY A 283 9.80 6.25 -11.34
CA GLY A 283 10.36 7.10 -12.40
C GLY A 283 11.62 7.90 -12.03
N TYR A 284 11.84 8.25 -10.76
CA TYR A 284 13.07 8.95 -10.34
C TYR A 284 14.36 8.22 -10.71
N PRO A 285 14.49 6.89 -10.53
CA PRO A 285 15.73 6.19 -10.82
C PRO A 285 16.16 6.30 -12.28
N GLY A 286 15.25 6.04 -13.22
CA GLY A 286 15.53 6.19 -14.66
C GLY A 286 15.70 7.65 -15.08
N ALA A 287 14.91 8.57 -14.50
CA ALA A 287 14.98 9.99 -14.84
C ALA A 287 16.33 10.62 -14.45
N LEU A 288 16.93 10.18 -13.34
CA LEU A 288 18.11 10.79 -12.73
C LEU A 288 19.35 9.88 -12.72
N GLY A 289 19.25 8.66 -13.29
CA GLY A 289 20.36 7.70 -13.34
C GLY A 289 20.74 7.16 -11.96
N ILE A 290 19.76 6.92 -11.08
CA ILE A 290 19.99 6.37 -9.75
C ILE A 290 20.02 4.85 -9.84
N GLU A 291 21.07 4.25 -9.30
CA GLU A 291 21.17 2.80 -9.11
C GLU A 291 21.12 2.46 -7.64
N PHE A 292 20.27 1.50 -7.25
CA PHE A 292 20.21 1.00 -5.88
C PHE A 292 21.03 -0.28 -5.75
N THR A 293 21.86 -0.31 -4.72
CA THR A 293 22.53 -1.52 -4.23
C THR A 293 21.51 -2.49 -3.65
N ASP A 294 21.87 -3.78 -3.54
CA ASP A 294 20.95 -4.78 -3.01
C ASP A 294 20.54 -4.52 -1.55
N ASP A 295 21.36 -3.86 -0.73
CA ASP A 295 21.02 -3.49 0.64
C ASP A 295 20.16 -2.21 0.76
N GLU A 296 20.03 -1.46 -0.34
CA GLU A 296 19.12 -0.30 -0.43
C GLU A 296 17.72 -0.72 -0.90
N LYS A 297 17.57 -1.80 -1.67
CA LYS A 297 16.27 -2.26 -2.18
C LYS A 297 15.31 -2.61 -1.03
N GLY A 298 14.14 -1.97 -1.01
CA GLY A 298 13.17 -2.07 0.09
C GLY A 298 13.53 -1.31 1.37
N ASN A 299 14.69 -0.63 1.42
CA ASN A 299 15.08 0.24 2.53
C ASN A 299 14.65 1.68 2.24
N TRP A 300 13.37 1.99 2.50
CA TRP A 300 12.77 3.27 2.15
C TRP A 300 13.48 4.51 2.69
N PRO A 301 13.99 4.55 3.95
CA PRO A 301 14.80 5.67 4.39
C PRO A 301 16.06 5.92 3.53
N LYS A 302 16.81 4.87 3.18
CA LYS A 302 17.99 4.99 2.31
C LYS A 302 17.61 5.36 0.88
N ILE A 303 16.56 4.75 0.34
CA ILE A 303 16.03 5.07 -0.99
C ILE A 303 15.65 6.55 -1.04
N LEU A 304 14.88 7.04 -0.06
CA LEU A 304 14.41 8.41 0.00
C LEU A 304 15.58 9.40 0.08
N GLU A 305 16.55 9.15 0.95
CA GLU A 305 17.77 9.99 1.08
C GLU A 305 18.53 10.09 -0.25
N LYS A 306 18.72 8.95 -0.92
CA LYS A 306 19.45 8.90 -2.19
C LYS A 306 18.70 9.57 -3.34
N VAL A 307 17.39 9.38 -3.42
CA VAL A 307 16.53 10.06 -4.40
C VAL A 307 16.49 11.56 -4.12
N GLU A 308 16.34 11.97 -2.87
CA GLU A 308 16.36 13.38 -2.48
C GLU A 308 17.65 14.06 -2.90
N LYS A 309 18.79 13.43 -2.63
CA LYS A 309 20.09 13.92 -3.07
C LYS A 309 20.13 14.12 -4.59
N ALA A 310 19.74 13.12 -5.37
CA ALA A 310 19.74 13.20 -6.83
C ALA A 310 18.80 14.29 -7.36
N VAL A 311 17.62 14.44 -6.75
CA VAL A 311 16.65 15.49 -7.10
C VAL A 311 17.21 16.88 -6.79
N ILE A 312 17.85 17.07 -5.64
CA ILE A 312 18.48 18.34 -5.27
C ILE A 312 19.64 18.66 -6.23
N ASP A 313 20.49 17.69 -6.52
CA ASP A 313 21.63 17.85 -7.46
C ASP A 313 21.14 18.20 -8.88
N ALA A 314 19.97 17.70 -9.28
CA ALA A 314 19.31 18.05 -10.54
C ALA A 314 18.47 19.36 -10.48
N GLY A 315 18.52 20.10 -9.37
CA GLY A 315 17.83 21.39 -9.21
C GLY A 315 16.32 21.27 -8.96
N GLY A 316 15.83 20.10 -8.53
CA GLY A 316 14.43 19.81 -8.21
C GLY A 316 13.99 20.17 -6.78
N SER A 317 14.92 20.70 -5.96
CA SER A 317 14.64 21.09 -4.57
C SER A 317 13.43 22.02 -4.45
N GLY A 318 12.49 21.67 -3.58
CA GLY A 318 11.29 22.43 -3.26
C GLY A 318 10.18 22.38 -4.32
N ARG A 319 10.33 21.61 -5.40
CA ARG A 319 9.37 21.55 -6.51
C ARG A 319 9.09 20.15 -7.06
N MET A 320 9.84 19.14 -6.63
CA MET A 320 9.60 17.73 -6.98
C MET A 320 9.28 16.96 -5.70
N GLY A 321 8.22 16.16 -5.73
CA GLY A 321 7.73 15.41 -4.58
C GLY A 321 7.39 13.96 -4.88
N THR A 322 6.97 13.26 -3.83
CA THR A 322 6.63 11.84 -3.81
C THR A 322 5.85 11.50 -2.53
N TRP A 323 5.58 10.23 -2.29
CA TRP A 323 5.41 9.70 -0.93
C TRP A 323 6.73 9.12 -0.44
N ALA A 324 7.05 9.28 0.85
CA ALA A 324 8.32 8.86 1.42
C ALA A 324 8.53 7.33 1.39
N PHE A 325 7.43 6.58 1.44
CA PHE A 325 7.39 5.14 1.27
C PHE A 325 6.49 4.81 0.08
N SER A 326 6.86 3.80 -0.70
CA SER A 326 5.99 3.29 -1.76
C SER A 326 4.64 2.89 -1.23
N TYR A 327 3.59 3.35 -1.90
CA TYR A 327 2.21 2.94 -1.61
C TYR A 327 2.07 1.41 -1.59
N ASN A 328 2.52 0.76 -2.65
CA ASN A 328 2.35 -0.66 -2.87
C ASN A 328 3.10 -1.50 -1.84
N PHE A 329 4.37 -1.18 -1.60
CA PHE A 329 5.16 -1.85 -0.57
C PHE A 329 4.53 -1.69 0.83
N ALA A 330 4.16 -0.45 1.19
CA ALA A 330 3.57 -0.16 2.49
C ALA A 330 2.24 -0.89 2.70
N CYS A 331 1.43 -1.04 1.65
CA CYS A 331 0.17 -1.77 1.73
C CYS A 331 0.36 -3.29 1.87
N VAL A 332 1.34 -3.88 1.19
CA VAL A 332 1.65 -5.31 1.37
C VAL A 332 2.06 -5.60 2.82
N GLU A 333 2.97 -4.81 3.37
CA GLU A 333 3.36 -4.93 4.79
C GLU A 333 2.18 -4.64 5.72
N GLY A 334 1.54 -3.48 5.58
CA GLY A 334 0.47 -3.03 6.47
C GLY A 334 -0.77 -3.93 6.47
N LEU A 335 -1.18 -4.46 5.31
CA LEU A 335 -2.30 -5.40 5.25
C LEU A 335 -1.93 -6.77 5.83
N THR A 336 -0.67 -7.21 5.66
CA THR A 336 -0.22 -8.45 6.32
C THR A 336 -0.17 -8.30 7.83
N GLU A 337 0.33 -7.17 8.35
CA GLU A 337 0.29 -6.86 9.78
C GLU A 337 -1.14 -6.81 10.32
N LEU A 338 -2.07 -6.23 9.56
CA LEU A 338 -3.49 -6.19 9.93
C LEU A 338 -4.10 -7.59 9.98
N ALA A 339 -3.79 -8.45 9.01
CA ALA A 339 -4.21 -9.85 8.98
C ALA A 339 -3.66 -10.63 10.19
N ILE A 340 -2.38 -10.48 10.50
CA ILE A 340 -1.74 -11.11 11.67
C ILE A 340 -2.43 -10.68 12.96
N LYS A 341 -2.63 -9.38 13.17
CA LYS A 341 -3.32 -8.84 14.36
C LYS A 341 -4.74 -9.37 14.48
N SER A 342 -5.46 -9.50 13.36
CA SER A 342 -6.81 -10.06 13.33
C SER A 342 -6.83 -11.54 13.71
N ILE A 343 -5.90 -12.34 13.15
CA ILE A 343 -5.78 -13.78 13.44
C ILE A 343 -5.40 -14.01 14.91
N GLU A 344 -4.44 -13.26 15.43
CA GLU A 344 -3.91 -13.46 16.79
C GLU A 344 -4.88 -12.96 17.87
N SER A 345 -5.63 -11.89 17.61
CA SER A 345 -6.64 -11.37 18.55
C SER A 345 -8.01 -12.03 18.41
N GLY A 346 -8.32 -12.62 17.26
CA GLY A 346 -9.64 -13.10 16.89
C GLY A 346 -10.61 -12.00 16.45
N GLU A 347 -10.18 -10.73 16.45
CA GLU A 347 -11.00 -9.59 16.06
C GLU A 347 -11.08 -9.46 14.53
N LYS A 348 -12.29 -9.35 13.98
CA LYS A 348 -12.53 -9.24 12.53
C LYS A 348 -13.15 -7.91 12.11
N ASP A 349 -13.17 -6.93 13.01
CA ASP A 349 -13.61 -5.58 12.70
C ASP A 349 -12.44 -4.78 12.11
N PHE A 350 -12.49 -4.51 10.81
CA PHE A 350 -11.48 -3.74 10.09
C PHE A 350 -11.98 -2.31 9.93
N THR A 351 -11.60 -1.43 10.87
CA THR A 351 -11.93 0.00 10.78
C THR A 351 -10.85 0.77 10.03
N LEU A 352 -11.19 1.95 9.52
CA LEU A 352 -10.22 2.87 8.90
C LEU A 352 -9.03 3.13 9.83
N ASP A 353 -9.28 3.37 11.13
CA ASP A 353 -8.21 3.61 12.11
C ASP A 353 -7.22 2.44 12.21
N LYS A 354 -7.71 1.20 12.14
CA LYS A 354 -6.84 0.01 12.19
C LYS A 354 -6.04 -0.17 10.90
N VAL A 355 -6.64 0.15 9.75
CA VAL A 355 -5.95 0.18 8.45
C VAL A 355 -4.85 1.23 8.46
N LEU A 356 -5.16 2.47 8.87
CA LEU A 356 -4.17 3.55 8.94
C LEU A 356 -3.04 3.21 9.93
N ALA A 357 -3.37 2.67 11.11
CA ALA A 357 -2.38 2.27 12.10
C ALA A 357 -1.45 1.15 11.60
N SER A 358 -1.94 0.22 10.77
CA SER A 358 -1.09 -0.83 10.20
C SER A 358 -0.14 -0.27 9.12
N LEU A 359 -0.59 0.67 8.30
CA LEU A 359 0.25 1.39 7.33
C LEU A 359 1.32 2.25 8.04
N GLU A 360 0.96 2.97 9.10
CA GLU A 360 1.91 3.75 9.90
C GLU A 360 2.99 2.88 10.57
N THR A 361 2.61 1.69 11.05
CA THR A 361 3.55 0.71 11.60
C THR A 361 4.59 0.28 10.56
N ALA A 362 4.15 0.10 9.30
CA ALA A 362 5.02 -0.27 8.18
C ALA A 362 5.85 0.92 7.65
N THR A 363 5.52 2.16 8.01
CA THR A 363 6.12 3.38 7.44
C THR A 363 6.54 4.41 8.50
N PRO A 364 7.50 4.07 9.38
CA PRO A 364 7.87 4.92 10.50
C PRO A 364 8.24 6.35 10.08
N GLY A 365 7.61 7.33 10.70
CA GLY A 365 7.85 8.76 10.43
C GLY A 365 6.96 9.36 9.35
N SER A 366 6.28 8.55 8.53
CA SER A 366 5.20 9.02 7.67
C SER A 366 3.87 9.07 8.44
N LYS A 367 2.91 9.83 7.93
CA LYS A 367 1.53 9.82 8.41
C LYS A 367 0.61 9.39 7.29
N TRP A 368 -0.49 8.75 7.65
CA TRP A 368 -1.54 8.36 6.72
C TRP A 368 -2.87 8.98 7.11
N ASN A 369 -3.70 9.22 6.12
CA ASN A 369 -5.11 9.54 6.32
C ASN A 369 -5.90 8.91 5.17
N GLY A 370 -7.23 8.93 5.26
CA GLY A 370 -8.07 8.23 4.32
C GLY A 370 -9.55 8.42 4.60
N SER A 371 -10.36 7.62 3.92
CA SER A 371 -11.80 7.59 4.10
C SER A 371 -12.35 6.20 3.81
N ILE A 372 -13.54 5.91 4.33
CA ILE A 372 -14.33 4.78 3.84
C ILE A 372 -14.78 5.14 2.41
N MET A 373 -14.56 4.22 1.48
CA MET A 373 -14.96 4.40 0.09
C MET A 373 -16.48 4.54 -0.01
N LYS A 374 -16.93 5.35 -0.96
CA LYS A 374 -18.35 5.51 -1.29
C LYS A 374 -18.62 5.06 -2.71
N ASP A 375 -19.71 4.34 -2.91
CA ASP A 375 -20.20 3.99 -4.24
C ASP A 375 -20.70 5.23 -5.01
N ASN A 376 -21.15 5.02 -6.25
CA ASN A 376 -21.64 6.10 -7.12
C ASN A 376 -22.86 6.83 -6.55
N ASN A 377 -23.63 6.18 -5.68
CA ASN A 377 -24.77 6.79 -4.99
C ASN A 377 -24.36 7.56 -3.72
N GLY A 378 -23.06 7.52 -3.37
CA GLY A 378 -22.54 8.12 -2.14
C GLY A 378 -22.74 7.27 -0.90
N VAL A 379 -23.09 5.99 -1.04
CA VAL A 379 -23.25 5.04 0.06
C VAL A 379 -21.89 4.48 0.43
N GLU A 380 -21.58 4.46 1.73
CA GLU A 380 -20.33 3.90 2.24
C GLU A 380 -20.26 2.39 1.99
N VAL A 381 -19.07 1.93 1.58
CA VAL A 381 -18.72 0.52 1.42
C VAL A 381 -17.84 0.15 2.62
N PRO A 382 -18.39 -0.45 3.69
CA PRO A 382 -17.77 -0.43 5.02
C PRO A 382 -16.38 -1.08 5.12
N ASN A 383 -16.08 -2.02 4.22
CA ASN A 383 -14.84 -2.77 4.15
C ASN A 383 -13.92 -2.31 3.01
N ALA A 384 -14.21 -1.18 2.37
CA ALA A 384 -13.38 -0.60 1.34
C ALA A 384 -12.88 0.78 1.77
N PHE A 385 -11.58 0.99 1.64
CA PHE A 385 -10.88 2.15 2.16
C PHE A 385 -10.09 2.83 1.07
N PHE A 386 -10.15 4.16 1.07
CA PHE A 386 -9.20 4.99 0.37
C PHE A 386 -8.18 5.52 1.37
N VAL A 387 -6.90 5.48 1.01
CA VAL A 387 -5.81 5.98 1.86
C VAL A 387 -4.80 6.82 1.07
N TYR A 388 -4.13 7.72 1.77
CA TYR A 388 -3.03 8.51 1.24
C TYR A 388 -2.00 8.82 2.32
N GLN A 389 -0.74 8.87 1.90
CA GLN A 389 0.37 9.27 2.76
C GLN A 389 0.54 10.79 2.72
N ASP A 390 1.20 11.34 3.74
CA ASP A 390 1.66 12.73 3.68
C ASP A 390 2.66 12.91 2.53
N THR A 391 2.36 13.83 1.61
CA THR A 391 3.23 14.17 0.49
C THR A 391 4.57 14.69 1.01
N TYR A 392 5.65 14.13 0.49
CA TYR A 392 7.03 14.55 0.76
C TYR A 392 7.57 15.34 -0.42
N VAL A 393 7.99 16.59 -0.21
CA VAL A 393 8.64 17.41 -1.23
C VAL A 393 10.13 17.46 -0.94
N PHE A 394 10.94 17.02 -1.90
CA PHE A 394 12.40 16.98 -1.77
C PHE A 394 12.97 18.37 -1.47
N GLY A 395 13.83 18.47 -0.46
CA GLY A 395 14.37 19.73 0.06
C GLY A 395 13.41 20.55 0.94
N LYS A 396 12.19 20.04 1.21
CA LYS A 396 11.21 20.66 2.13
C LYS A 396 10.72 19.71 3.22
N GLY A 397 10.61 18.41 2.92
CA GLY A 397 10.06 17.40 3.81
C GLY A 397 8.55 17.18 3.62
N TYR A 398 7.89 16.65 4.65
CA TYR A 398 6.46 16.40 4.64
C TYR A 398 5.63 17.69 4.61
N MET A 399 4.59 17.70 3.79
CA MET A 399 3.75 18.88 3.54
C MET A 399 2.58 19.02 4.52
N GLY A 400 2.33 18.02 5.37
CA GLY A 400 1.24 18.03 6.35
C GLY A 400 -0.15 17.79 5.74
N VAL A 401 -0.23 17.18 4.55
CA VAL A 401 -1.50 17.06 3.79
C VAL A 401 -2.51 16.15 4.50
N THR A 402 -2.04 15.22 5.34
CA THR A 402 -2.89 14.35 6.17
C THR A 402 -3.68 15.11 7.23
N SER A 403 -3.29 16.35 7.54
CA SER A 403 -4.03 17.22 8.47
C SER A 403 -4.93 18.23 7.75
N VAL A 404 -4.95 18.23 6.42
CA VAL A 404 -5.76 19.18 5.63
C VAL A 404 -7.20 18.70 5.59
N LYS A 405 -8.13 19.54 6.06
CA LYS A 405 -9.56 19.29 5.90
C LYS A 405 -9.97 19.55 4.44
N ILE A 406 -10.43 18.49 3.77
CA ILE A 406 -10.93 18.57 2.40
C ILE A 406 -12.35 19.16 2.40
N PRO A 407 -12.64 20.21 1.62
CA PRO A 407 -13.99 20.75 1.52
C PRO A 407 -15.01 19.72 1.01
N GLU A 408 -16.13 19.56 1.71
CA GLU A 408 -17.16 18.55 1.43
C GLU A 408 -17.71 18.59 -0.01
N LYS A 409 -17.67 19.77 -0.65
CA LYS A 409 -18.10 19.93 -2.04
C LYS A 409 -17.36 19.01 -3.02
N TYR A 410 -16.12 18.62 -2.73
CA TYR A 410 -15.33 17.74 -3.59
C TYR A 410 -15.73 16.26 -3.46
N SER A 411 -16.30 15.84 -2.33
CA SER A 411 -16.71 14.46 -2.10
C SER A 411 -17.85 13.99 -3.03
N ASN A 412 -18.63 14.93 -3.56
CA ASN A 412 -19.78 14.66 -4.44
C ASN A 412 -19.52 15.02 -5.91
N LEU A 413 -18.32 15.47 -6.26
CA LEU A 413 -18.03 16.00 -7.58
C LEU A 413 -17.66 14.86 -8.55
N GLY A 414 -18.19 14.93 -9.78
CA GLY A 414 -17.96 13.94 -10.84
C GLY A 414 -18.67 12.60 -10.65
N LYS A 415 -19.68 12.53 -9.76
CA LYS A 415 -20.57 11.37 -9.59
C LYS A 415 -21.48 11.15 -10.79
#